data_AF-A0A9P1AG30-F1
#
_entry.id   AF-A0A9P1AG30-F1
#
_cell.length_a   1.000
_cell.length_b   1.000
_cell.length_c   1.000
_cell.angle_alpha   90.00
_cell.angle_beta   90.00
_cell.angle_gamma   90.00
#
_symmetry.space_group_name_H-M   'P 1'
#
loop_
_entity.id
_entity.type
_entity.pdbx_description
1 polymer ?
#
loop_
_entity_poly.entity_id
_entity_poly.type
_entity_poly.pdbx_seq_one_letter_code
_entity_poly.pdbx_strand_id
1 'polypeptide(L)'
;MSSFITRAERSGNIFSRVTGLIRAGQLNWADRPLWYDVYISSPPLSAPDWNVKLAKFDEPIRPIFYEEDVLRAKFYKAYRHTAGIQVDSPKTSISQQFLNEYKLVEAENAGATPEKLFALTQQRLSENGIILK
;
A
#
# COMPACT_ATOMS: atom_id res chain seq x y z
N MET A 1 -5.18 -33.36 -32.69
CA MET A 1 -4.14 -32.30 -32.74
C MET A 1 -4.44 -31.08 -31.86
N SER A 2 -5.67 -30.84 -31.39
CA SER A 2 -6.02 -29.63 -30.61
C SER A 2 -5.54 -29.62 -29.15
N SER A 3 -5.36 -30.78 -28.50
CA SER A 3 -5.02 -30.86 -27.06
C SER A 3 -3.68 -30.20 -26.69
N PHE A 4 -2.75 -30.08 -27.63
CA PHE A 4 -1.44 -29.45 -27.38
C PHE A 4 -1.55 -27.92 -27.31
N ILE A 5 -2.52 -27.31 -27.99
CA ILE A 5 -2.70 -25.85 -28.03
C ILE A 5 -3.49 -25.36 -26.81
N THR A 6 -4.43 -26.16 -26.30
CA THR A 6 -5.30 -25.78 -25.16
C THR A 6 -4.55 -25.76 -23.82
N ARG A 7 -3.47 -26.53 -23.69
CA ARG A 7 -2.63 -26.64 -22.49
C ARG A 7 -1.28 -25.93 -22.63
N ALA A 8 -1.16 -25.00 -23.57
CA ALA A 8 0.07 -24.25 -23.81
C ALA A 8 0.04 -22.93 -23.03
N GLU A 9 0.35 -22.95 -21.74
CA GLU A 9 0.26 -21.79 -20.84
C GLU A 9 1.14 -20.61 -21.27
N ARG A 10 2.25 -20.88 -21.97
CA ARG A 10 3.17 -19.85 -22.50
C ARG A 10 2.72 -19.25 -23.84
N SER A 11 1.71 -19.83 -24.49
CA SER A 11 1.19 -19.36 -25.78
C SER A 11 -0.09 -18.58 -25.57
N GLY A 12 0.06 -17.28 -25.28
CA GLY A 12 -1.04 -16.35 -24.98
C GLY A 12 -1.72 -16.62 -23.63
N ASN A 13 -2.82 -15.90 -23.38
CA ASN A 13 -3.65 -16.08 -22.20
C ASN A 13 -4.87 -16.98 -22.47
N ILE A 14 -5.58 -17.35 -21.41
CA ILE A 14 -6.75 -18.23 -21.50
C ILE A 14 -7.86 -17.66 -22.39
N PHE A 15 -8.04 -16.35 -22.39
CA PHE A 15 -9.09 -15.69 -23.17
C PHE A 15 -8.78 -15.73 -24.67
N SER A 16 -7.55 -15.40 -25.07
CA SER A 16 -7.14 -15.47 -26.47
C SER A 16 -7.14 -16.90 -27.01
N ARG A 17 -6.74 -17.89 -26.21
CA ARG A 17 -6.83 -19.31 -26.59
C ARG A 17 -8.26 -19.77 -26.83
N VAL A 18 -9.18 -19.51 -25.89
CA VAL A 18 -10.60 -19.90 -26.06
C VAL A 18 -11.24 -19.17 -27.23
N THR A 19 -10.97 -17.87 -27.38
CA THR A 19 -11.45 -17.08 -28.53
C THR A 19 -10.94 -17.65 -29.85
N GLY A 20 -9.67 -18.07 -29.91
CA GLY A 20 -9.08 -18.72 -31.08
C GLY A 20 -9.76 -20.04 -31.42
N LEU A 21 -10.04 -20.90 -30.42
CA LEU A 21 -10.77 -22.16 -30.62
C LEU A 21 -12.17 -21.93 -31.18
N ILE A 22 -12.89 -20.94 -30.65
CA ILE A 22 -14.22 -20.55 -31.12
C ILE A 22 -14.15 -20.10 -32.57
N ARG A 23 -13.22 -19.18 -32.91
CA ARG A 23 -13.07 -18.65 -34.27
C ARG A 23 -12.63 -19.71 -35.28
N ALA A 24 -11.82 -20.69 -34.86
CA ALA A 24 -11.39 -21.80 -35.69
C ALA A 24 -12.45 -22.92 -35.83
N GLY A 25 -13.62 -22.77 -35.21
CA GLY A 25 -14.69 -23.78 -35.22
C GLY A 25 -14.35 -25.06 -34.42
N GLN A 26 -13.30 -25.02 -33.60
CA GLN A 26 -12.89 -26.15 -32.75
C GLN A 26 -13.64 -26.19 -31.40
N LEU A 27 -14.29 -25.07 -31.03
CA LEU A 27 -15.19 -24.96 -29.89
C LEU A 27 -16.46 -24.26 -30.35
N ASN A 28 -17.64 -24.86 -30.14
CA ASN A 28 -18.89 -24.19 -30.48
C ASN A 28 -19.12 -22.99 -29.57
N TRP A 29 -19.75 -21.94 -30.10
CA TRP A 29 -20.11 -20.76 -29.30
C TRP A 29 -21.01 -21.09 -28.10
N ALA A 30 -21.92 -22.05 -28.26
CA ALA A 30 -22.80 -22.52 -27.19
C ALA A 30 -22.04 -23.23 -26.05
N ASP A 31 -20.89 -23.81 -26.35
CA ASP A 31 -20.05 -24.57 -25.42
C ASP A 31 -18.95 -23.71 -24.77
N ARG A 32 -18.97 -22.39 -25.00
CA ARG A 32 -17.98 -21.49 -24.39
C ARG A 32 -18.06 -21.55 -22.86
N PRO A 33 -16.94 -21.40 -22.15
CA PRO A 33 -16.94 -21.40 -20.69
C PRO A 33 -17.80 -20.26 -20.12
N LEU A 34 -18.45 -20.51 -18.98
CA LEU A 34 -19.29 -19.50 -18.29
C LEU A 34 -18.56 -18.19 -18.02
N TRP A 35 -17.26 -18.25 -17.69
CA TRP A 35 -16.45 -17.07 -17.41
C TRP A 35 -16.16 -16.22 -18.67
N TYR A 36 -16.34 -16.77 -19.87
CA TYR A 36 -15.98 -16.09 -21.12
C TYR A 36 -16.78 -14.80 -21.32
N ASP A 37 -18.08 -14.84 -21.03
CA ASP A 37 -18.95 -13.66 -21.13
C ASP A 37 -18.62 -12.62 -20.06
N VAL A 38 -18.28 -13.07 -18.85
CA VAL A 38 -17.81 -12.20 -17.77
C VAL A 38 -16.53 -11.47 -18.22
N TYR A 39 -15.58 -12.20 -18.80
CA TYR A 39 -14.33 -11.62 -19.31
C TYR A 39 -14.56 -10.62 -20.43
N ILE A 40 -15.48 -10.88 -21.36
CA ILE A 40 -15.84 -9.92 -22.42
C ILE A 40 -16.49 -8.66 -21.83
N SER A 41 -17.41 -8.82 -20.88
CA SER A 41 -18.11 -7.70 -20.26
C SER A 41 -17.20 -6.83 -19.40
N SER A 42 -16.23 -7.45 -18.73
CA SER A 42 -15.37 -6.84 -17.72
C SER A 42 -13.93 -7.36 -17.89
N PRO A 43 -13.23 -6.95 -18.97
CA PRO A 43 -11.86 -7.40 -19.20
C PRO A 43 -10.90 -6.83 -18.15
N PRO A 44 -9.84 -7.55 -17.77
CA PRO A 44 -8.83 -7.04 -16.85
C PRO A 44 -8.05 -5.88 -17.51
N LEU A 45 -7.49 -4.98 -16.69
CA LEU A 45 -6.69 -3.85 -17.17
C LEU A 45 -5.47 -4.28 -17.99
N SER A 46 -4.82 -5.39 -17.57
CA SER A 46 -3.73 -6.02 -18.30
C SER A 46 -4.07 -7.48 -18.53
N ALA A 47 -3.77 -7.99 -19.72
CA ALA A 47 -4.03 -9.39 -20.06
C ALA A 47 -3.13 -10.31 -19.21
N PRO A 48 -3.66 -11.44 -18.69
CA PRO A 48 -2.89 -12.37 -17.86
C PRO A 48 -2.03 -13.29 -18.73
N ASP A 49 -1.03 -12.70 -19.41
CA ASP A 49 -0.05 -13.46 -20.17
C ASP A 49 1.00 -14.08 -19.23
N TRP A 50 1.72 -15.10 -19.72
CA TRP A 50 2.67 -15.86 -18.90
C TRP A 50 3.90 -15.06 -18.46
N ASN A 51 4.27 -13.99 -19.18
CA ASN A 51 5.46 -13.17 -18.94
C ASN A 51 5.12 -11.68 -18.89
N VAL A 52 4.05 -11.32 -18.19
CA VAL A 52 3.68 -9.92 -17.99
C VAL A 52 4.72 -9.26 -17.09
N LYS A 53 5.52 -8.38 -17.67
CA LYS A 53 6.36 -7.44 -16.92
C LYS A 53 5.53 -6.21 -16.61
N LEU A 54 5.07 -6.09 -15.37
CA LEU A 54 4.37 -4.90 -14.90
C LEU A 54 5.32 -3.69 -14.88
N ALA A 55 4.75 -2.50 -14.81
CA ALA A 55 5.54 -1.29 -14.61
C ALA A 55 6.46 -1.49 -13.40
N LYS A 56 7.73 -1.10 -13.53
CA LYS A 56 8.75 -1.21 -12.47
C LYS A 56 9.20 -2.63 -12.14
N PHE A 57 8.96 -3.63 -13.01
CA PHE A 57 9.38 -5.02 -12.78
C PHE A 57 10.88 -5.16 -12.44
N ASP A 58 11.75 -4.41 -13.14
CA ASP A 58 13.19 -4.44 -12.92
C ASP A 58 13.69 -3.30 -11.99
N GLU A 59 12.78 -2.49 -11.42
CA GLU A 59 13.16 -1.38 -10.54
C GLU A 59 13.20 -1.82 -9.06
N PRO A 60 14.17 -1.33 -8.27
CA PRO A 60 14.16 -1.57 -6.83
C PRO A 60 12.96 -0.90 -6.16
N ILE A 61 12.34 -1.60 -5.22
CA ILE A 61 11.24 -1.07 -4.41
C ILE A 61 11.77 0.10 -3.59
N ARG A 62 11.14 1.28 -3.76
CA ARG A 62 11.51 2.48 -2.98
C ARG A 62 10.95 2.37 -1.57
N PRO A 63 11.74 2.68 -0.53
CA PRO A 63 11.22 2.74 0.83
C PRO A 63 10.21 3.89 0.95
N ILE A 64 9.18 3.69 1.78
CA ILE A 64 8.13 4.68 2.03
C ILE A 64 8.51 5.41 3.33
N PHE A 65 8.87 6.69 3.20
CA PHE A 65 9.16 7.58 4.32
C PHE A 65 8.32 8.84 4.21
N TYR A 66 7.89 9.35 5.35
CA TYR A 66 7.17 10.61 5.47
C TYR A 66 7.98 11.63 6.29
N GLU A 67 7.65 12.91 6.15
CA GLU A 67 8.35 13.99 6.87
C GLU A 67 8.21 13.83 8.39
N GLU A 68 7.05 13.34 8.87
CA GLU A 68 6.85 13.06 10.29
C GLU A 68 7.75 11.94 10.83
N ASP A 69 8.31 11.07 9.98
CA ASP A 69 9.15 9.95 10.43
C ASP A 69 10.47 10.44 11.02
N VAL A 70 10.96 11.61 10.60
CA VAL A 70 12.13 12.26 11.21
C VAL A 70 11.85 12.61 12.67
N LEU A 71 10.67 13.18 12.93
CA LEU A 71 10.27 13.57 14.28
C LEU A 71 9.92 12.34 15.13
N ARG A 72 9.25 11.34 14.53
CA ARG A 72 8.95 10.06 15.17
C ARG A 72 10.24 9.31 15.55
N ALA A 73 11.26 9.34 14.70
CA ALA A 73 12.58 8.76 14.99
C ALA A 73 13.26 9.48 16.17
N LYS A 74 13.21 10.82 16.22
CA LYS A 74 13.71 11.60 17.36
C LYS A 74 12.95 11.26 18.65
N PHE A 75 11.62 11.16 18.56
CA PHE A 75 10.76 10.77 19.69
C PHE A 75 11.14 9.40 20.25
N TYR A 76 11.22 8.36 19.42
CA TYR A 76 11.56 7.01 19.90
C TYR A 76 13.04 6.87 20.33
N LYS A 77 13.93 7.72 19.81
CA LYS A 77 15.32 7.82 20.30
C LYS A 77 15.38 8.38 21.71
N ALA A 78 14.52 9.35 22.04
CA ALA A 78 14.42 9.95 23.37
C ALA A 78 13.63 9.08 24.35
N TYR A 79 12.50 8.52 23.90
CA TYR A 79 11.54 7.77 24.72
C TYR A 79 11.41 6.34 24.18
N ARG A 80 12.29 5.44 24.65
CA ARG A 80 12.36 4.05 24.16
C ARG A 80 11.15 3.19 24.56
N HIS A 81 10.43 3.57 25.62
CA HIS A 81 9.33 2.79 26.19
C HIS A 81 8.06 3.63 26.30
N THR A 82 7.37 3.80 25.18
CA THR A 82 6.02 4.35 25.17
C THR A 82 4.99 3.26 25.47
N ALA A 83 3.78 3.66 25.90
CA ALA A 83 2.69 2.74 26.20
C ALA A 83 2.39 1.79 25.02
N GLY A 84 1.86 0.61 25.34
CA GLY A 84 1.49 -0.40 24.33
C GLY A 84 0.50 0.15 23.30
N ILE A 85 0.73 -0.19 22.03
CA ILE A 85 -0.13 0.22 20.92
C ILE A 85 -1.18 -0.87 20.68
N GLN A 86 -2.45 -0.51 20.69
CA GLN A 86 -3.54 -1.39 20.27
C GLN A 86 -3.89 -1.08 18.82
N VAL A 87 -3.52 -1.97 17.90
CA VAL A 87 -3.72 -1.77 16.44
C VAL A 87 -5.20 -1.76 16.05
N ASP A 88 -6.04 -2.49 16.79
CA ASP A 88 -7.49 -2.57 16.55
C ASP A 88 -8.26 -1.38 17.13
N SER A 89 -7.60 -0.58 17.98
CA SER A 89 -8.24 0.57 18.63
C SER A 89 -8.19 1.79 17.70
N PRO A 90 -9.26 2.60 17.64
CA PRO A 90 -9.19 3.92 16.98
C PRO A 90 -8.36 4.93 17.79
N LYS A 91 -7.83 4.55 18.96
CA LYS A 91 -7.00 5.43 19.79
C LYS A 91 -5.65 5.67 19.13
N THR A 92 -5.29 6.95 19.02
CA THR A 92 -3.99 7.37 18.52
C THR A 92 -2.86 6.96 19.48
N SER A 93 -1.72 6.55 18.94
CA SER A 93 -0.52 6.32 19.74
C SER A 93 -0.03 7.62 20.41
N ILE A 94 0.72 7.48 21.50
CA ILE A 94 1.37 8.63 22.17
C ILE A 94 2.30 9.37 21.18
N SER A 95 3.02 8.63 20.33
CA SER A 95 3.84 9.25 19.29
C SER A 95 3.00 10.06 18.29
N GLN A 96 1.79 9.62 17.96
CA GLN A 96 0.89 10.39 17.09
C GLN A 96 0.31 11.62 17.78
N GLN A 97 -0.03 11.53 19.06
CA GLN A 97 -0.44 12.68 19.87
C GLN A 97 0.69 13.71 19.94
N PHE A 98 1.93 13.27 20.15
CA PHE A 98 3.11 14.13 20.12
C PHE A 98 3.24 14.87 18.78
N LEU A 99 3.09 14.17 17.66
CA LEU A 99 3.16 14.79 16.33
C LEU A 99 2.05 15.84 16.13
N ASN A 100 0.84 15.58 16.60
CA ASN A 100 -0.27 16.52 16.50
C ASN A 100 0.01 17.79 17.30
N GLU A 101 0.47 17.65 18.55
CA GLU A 101 0.86 18.77 19.39
C GLU A 101 2.04 19.55 18.80
N TYR A 102 3.02 18.85 18.22
CA TYR A 102 4.15 19.48 17.55
C TYR A 102 3.72 20.39 16.41
N LYS A 103 2.76 19.96 15.59
CA LYS A 103 2.21 20.79 14.52
C LYS A 103 1.53 22.05 15.05
N LEU A 104 0.84 21.96 16.20
CA LEU A 104 0.21 23.14 16.83
C LEU A 104 1.28 24.11 17.37
N VAL A 105 2.30 23.60 18.07
CA VAL A 105 3.38 24.43 18.61
C VAL A 105 4.20 25.09 17.50
N GLU A 106 4.44 24.37 16.40
CA GLU A 106 5.11 24.89 15.21
C GLU A 106 4.33 26.03 14.54
N ALA A 107 3.01 25.89 14.45
CA ALA A 107 2.14 26.94 13.92
C ALA A 107 2.15 28.21 14.78
N GLU A 108 2.21 28.07 16.10
CA GLU A 108 2.27 29.20 17.04
C GLU A 108 3.65 29.87 17.11
N ASN A 109 4.72 29.11 16.88
CA ASN A 109 6.11 29.57 17.07
C ASN A 109 6.90 29.49 15.76
N ALA A 110 6.38 30.12 14.71
CA ALA A 110 7.01 30.17 13.40
C ALA A 110 8.44 30.76 13.51
N GLY A 111 9.46 29.94 13.25
CA GLY A 111 10.87 30.33 13.29
C GLY A 111 11.67 29.88 14.52
N ALA A 112 11.07 29.14 15.46
CA ALA A 112 11.81 28.52 16.55
C ALA A 112 12.69 27.35 16.07
N THR A 113 13.79 27.10 16.76
CA THR A 113 14.65 25.93 16.47
C THR A 113 13.89 24.63 16.75
N PRO A 114 14.14 23.56 15.97
CA PRO A 114 13.43 22.28 16.13
C PRO A 114 13.62 21.67 17.52
N GLU A 115 14.75 21.94 18.17
CA GLU A 115 15.00 21.52 19.56
C GLU A 115 14.12 22.26 20.57
N LYS A 116 13.91 23.56 20.37
CA LYS A 116 13.03 24.37 21.21
C LYS A 116 11.57 23.96 21.02
N LEU A 117 11.15 23.70 19.78
CA LEU A 117 9.82 23.17 19.48
C LEU A 117 9.60 21.83 20.18
N PHE A 118 10.58 20.93 20.11
CA PHE A 118 10.52 19.64 20.79
C PHE A 118 10.36 19.79 22.32
N ALA A 119 11.15 20.66 22.95
CA ALA A 119 11.05 20.91 24.39
C ALA A 119 9.70 21.52 24.80
N LEU A 120 9.18 22.47 24.03
CA LEU A 120 7.86 23.08 24.26
C LEU A 120 6.73 22.04 24.12
N THR A 121 6.83 21.15 23.14
CA THR A 121 5.83 20.07 22.96
C THR A 121 5.86 19.07 24.10
N GLN A 122 7.03 18.78 24.66
CA GLN A 122 7.15 17.96 25.85
C GLN A 122 6.47 18.60 27.07
N GLN A 123 6.63 19.92 27.24
CA GLN A 123 5.96 20.66 28.31
C GLN A 123 4.43 20.59 28.15
N ARG A 124 3.90 20.88 26.96
CA ARG A 124 2.45 20.78 26.69
C ARG A 124 1.88 19.38 26.90
N LEU A 125 2.59 18.33 26.47
CA LEU A 125 2.15 16.97 26.70
C LEU A 125 2.14 16.59 28.19
N SER A 126 3.07 17.13 28.97
CA SER A 126 3.09 16.94 30.42
C SER A 126 1.93 17.66 31.12
N GLU A 127 1.54 18.85 30.64
CA GLU A 127 0.34 19.57 31.09
C GLU A 127 -0.94 18.79 30.76
N ASN A 128 -0.98 18.11 29.61
CA ASN A 128 -2.06 17.22 29.21
C ASN A 128 -2.07 15.87 29.97
N GLY A 129 -1.18 15.68 30.95
CA GLY A 129 -1.12 14.50 31.80
C GLY A 129 -0.45 13.28 31.15
N ILE A 130 0.19 13.43 29.99
CA ILE A 130 0.91 12.36 29.31
C ILE A 130 2.38 12.38 29.76
N ILE A 131 2.77 11.38 30.54
CA ILE A 131 4.14 11.27 31.06
C ILE A 131 5.00 10.50 30.04
N LEU A 132 5.95 11.20 29.41
CA LEU A 132 6.97 10.60 28.56
C LEU A 132 8.15 10.16 29.44
N LYS A 133 8.51 8.87 29.39
CA LYS A 133 9.62 8.26 30.14
C LYS A 133 10.72 7.78 29.20
#